data_AF-A0A965FS60-F1
#
_entry.id   AF-A0A965FS60-F1
#
_cell.length_a   1.000
_cell.length_b   1.000
_cell.length_c   1.000
_cell.angle_alpha   90.00
_cell.angle_beta   90.00
_cell.angle_gamma   90.00
#
_symmetry.space_group_name_H-M   'P 1'
#
loop_
_entity.id
_entity.type
_entity.pdbx_description
1 polymer ?
#
loop_
_entity_poly.entity_id
_entity_poly.type
_entity_poly.pdbx_seq_one_letter_code
_entity_poly.pdbx_strand_id
1 'polypeptide(L)'
;MDLLIHIATPHSRGVLDHLARACARSGIQWACFLTNDGVKLLEVQSIQQALSAADALIVCKHAWNLHLPGKECPAEFGSQSDNSHFMGRCRKVISL
;
A
#
# COMPACT_ATOMS: atom_id res chain seq x y z
N MET A 1 -4.86 -2.49 -14.56
CA MET A 1 -3.90 -2.73 -13.47
C MET A 1 -3.73 -4.22 -13.28
N ASP A 2 -2.50 -4.71 -13.24
CA ASP A 2 -2.22 -6.15 -13.14
C ASP A 2 -2.25 -6.65 -11.70
N LEU A 3 -1.77 -5.85 -10.75
CA LEU A 3 -1.61 -6.27 -9.36
C LEU A 3 -2.05 -5.18 -8.37
N LEU A 4 -2.79 -5.58 -7.35
CA LEU A 4 -2.96 -4.81 -6.11
C LEU A 4 -2.19 -5.50 -4.99
N ILE A 5 -1.33 -4.76 -4.29
CA ILE A 5 -0.75 -5.20 -3.02
C ILE A 5 -1.58 -4.54 -1.91
N HIS A 6 -2.40 -5.34 -1.24
CA HIS A 6 -3.25 -4.90 -0.14
C HIS A 6 -2.54 -5.19 1.19
N ILE A 7 -2.14 -4.13 1.90
CA ILE A 7 -1.25 -4.20 3.06
C ILE A 7 -2.07 -3.88 4.30
N ALA A 8 -2.37 -4.89 5.09
CA ALA A 8 -3.23 -4.79 6.27
C ALA A 8 -2.47 -4.94 7.59
N THR A 9 -1.21 -5.39 7.59
CA THR A 9 -0.42 -5.61 8.83
C THR A 9 1.05 -5.19 8.68
N PRO A 10 1.69 -4.68 9.74
CA PRO A 10 3.11 -4.31 9.72
C PRO A 10 4.06 -5.50 9.64
N HIS A 11 3.58 -6.72 9.91
CA HIS A 11 4.41 -7.93 9.86
C HIS A 11 4.84 -8.29 8.43
N SER A 12 4.19 -7.70 7.42
CA SER A 12 4.52 -7.87 6.00
C SER A 12 5.82 -7.21 5.57
N ARG A 13 6.46 -6.39 6.43
CA ARG A 13 7.68 -5.64 6.12
C ARG A 13 8.75 -6.47 5.42
N GLY A 14 8.99 -7.69 5.91
CA GLY A 14 10.04 -8.58 5.41
C GLY A 14 9.84 -9.03 3.96
N VAL A 15 8.59 -9.08 3.49
CA VAL A 15 8.25 -9.47 2.11
C VAL A 15 7.99 -8.25 1.23
N LEU A 16 7.47 -7.17 1.81
CA LEU A 16 7.01 -6.00 1.08
C LEU A 16 8.10 -5.33 0.23
N ASP A 17 9.31 -5.14 0.78
CA ASP A 17 10.43 -4.53 0.05
C ASP A 17 10.82 -5.36 -1.18
N HIS A 18 10.94 -6.68 -1.01
CA HIS A 18 11.28 -7.58 -2.11
C HIS A 18 10.20 -7.62 -3.19
N LEU A 19 8.93 -7.62 -2.78
CA LEU A 19 7.79 -7.63 -3.70
C LEU A 19 7.70 -6.33 -4.50
N ALA A 20 7.81 -5.17 -3.84
CA ALA A 20 7.79 -3.87 -4.49
C ALA A 20 8.93 -3.73 -5.52
N ARG A 21 10.15 -4.13 -5.15
CA ARG A 21 11.29 -4.17 -6.07
C ARG A 21 11.07 -5.12 -7.23
N ALA A 22 10.46 -6.28 -7.01
CA ALA A 22 10.14 -7.23 -8.08
C ALA A 22 9.11 -6.65 -9.05
N CYS A 23 8.07 -5.98 -8.55
CA CYS A 23 7.07 -5.29 -9.37
C CYS A 23 7.74 -4.23 -10.24
N ALA A 24 8.56 -3.35 -9.64
CA ALA A 24 9.29 -2.31 -10.35
C ALA A 24 10.20 -2.86 -11.48
N ARG A 25 10.90 -3.98 -11.24
CA ARG A 25 11.75 -4.63 -12.28
C ARG A 25 10.94 -5.31 -13.37
N SER A 26 9.74 -5.79 -13.07
CA SER A 26 8.91 -6.55 -14.01
C SER A 26 8.15 -5.69 -15.01
N GLY A 27 8.03 -4.38 -14.75
CA GLY A 27 7.29 -3.45 -15.63
C GLY A 27 5.78 -3.68 -15.67
N ILE A 28 5.20 -4.40 -14.70
CA ILE A 28 3.75 -4.58 -14.58
C ILE A 28 3.08 -3.33 -14.01
N GLN A 29 1.79 -3.14 -14.27
CA GLN A 29 1.02 -2.10 -13.59
C GLN A 29 0.57 -2.57 -12.20
N TRP A 30 0.93 -1.84 -11.16
CA TRP A 30 0.64 -2.22 -9.79
C TRP A 30 0.36 -1.03 -8.87
N ALA A 31 -0.51 -1.25 -7.89
CA ALA A 31 -0.81 -0.28 -6.85
C ALA A 31 -0.71 -0.90 -5.46
N CYS A 32 -0.63 -0.04 -4.46
CA CYS A 32 -0.68 -0.38 -3.05
C CYS A 32 -1.89 0.26 -2.38
N PHE A 33 -2.57 -0.52 -1.55
CA PHE A 33 -3.58 -0.02 -0.63
C PHE A 33 -3.20 -0.41 0.80
N LEU A 34 -2.99 0.58 1.67
CA LEU A 34 -2.67 0.35 3.08
C LEU A 34 -3.89 0.59 3.95
N THR A 35 -4.17 -0.35 4.84
CA THR A 35 -5.30 -0.28 5.78
C THR A 35 -4.93 -0.91 7.12
N ASN A 36 -5.83 -0.84 8.09
CA ASN A 36 -5.63 -1.35 9.45
C ASN A 36 -4.28 -0.89 10.02
N ASP A 37 -3.58 -1.73 10.78
CA ASP A 37 -2.27 -1.40 11.33
C ASP A 37 -1.13 -1.47 10.31
N GLY A 38 -1.39 -1.98 9.10
CA GLY A 38 -0.46 -1.94 7.96
C GLY A 38 -0.01 -0.52 7.58
N VAL A 39 -0.84 0.50 7.85
CA VAL A 39 -0.48 1.92 7.60
C VAL A 39 0.78 2.37 8.35
N LYS A 40 1.14 1.71 9.47
CA LYS A 40 2.35 2.01 10.26
C LYS A 40 3.63 1.75 9.46
N LEU A 41 3.58 0.93 8.40
CA LEU A 41 4.75 0.68 7.56
C LEU A 41 5.26 1.93 6.83
N LEU A 42 4.40 2.93 6.62
CA LEU A 42 4.82 4.20 6.03
C LEU A 42 5.60 5.08 7.00
N GLU A 43 5.78 4.71 8.26
CA GLU A 43 6.76 5.38 9.13
C GLU A 43 8.20 4.98 8.78
N VAL A 44 8.38 3.92 7.99
CA VAL A 44 9.70 3.41 7.60
C VAL A 44 10.11 3.97 6.24
N GLN A 45 11.15 4.81 6.23
CA GLN A 45 11.61 5.49 5.00
C GLN A 45 11.93 4.53 3.85
N SER A 46 12.54 3.38 4.13
CA SER A 46 12.87 2.40 3.09
C SER A 46 11.63 1.77 2.48
N ILE A 47 10.52 1.67 3.22
CA ILE A 47 9.24 1.19 2.70
C ILE A 47 8.62 2.27 1.81
N GLN A 48 8.61 3.54 2.24
CA GLN A 48 8.13 4.63 1.39
C GLN A 48 8.86 4.66 0.04
N GLN A 49 10.19 4.50 0.05
CA GLN A 49 11.00 4.45 -1.18
C GLN A 49 10.69 3.22 -2.04
N ALA A 50 10.46 2.06 -1.44
CA ALA A 50 10.10 0.86 -2.19
C ALA A 50 8.73 1.01 -2.86
N LEU A 51 7.78 1.64 -2.17
CA LEU A 51 6.41 1.83 -2.64
C LEU A 51 6.25 3.02 -3.61
N SER A 52 7.20 3.94 -3.69
CA SER A 52 7.11 5.11 -4.58
C SER A 52 7.15 4.76 -6.08
N ALA A 53 7.50 3.51 -6.42
CA ALA A 53 7.47 2.99 -7.78
C ALA A 53 6.11 2.38 -8.18
N ALA A 54 5.13 2.37 -7.27
CA ALA A 54 3.76 1.95 -7.58
C ALA A 54 3.04 3.02 -8.41
N ASP A 55 2.13 2.61 -9.29
CA ASP A 55 1.28 3.52 -10.06
C ASP A 55 0.34 4.33 -9.16
N ALA A 56 -0.05 3.74 -8.02
CA ALA A 56 -0.82 4.40 -6.97
C ALA A 56 -0.44 3.85 -5.60
N LEU A 57 -0.31 4.74 -4.62
CA LEU A 57 -0.06 4.41 -3.21
C LEU A 57 -1.16 5.08 -2.37
N ILE A 58 -2.17 4.30 -2.01
CA ILE A 58 -3.36 4.79 -1.31
C ILE A 58 -3.36 4.30 0.13
N VAL A 59 -3.71 5.19 1.05
CA VAL A 59 -3.81 4.91 2.48
C VAL A 59 -5.24 5.15 2.94
N CYS A 60 -5.83 4.17 3.62
CA CYS A 60 -7.13 4.35 4.25
C CYS A 60 -7.05 5.46 5.32
N LYS A 61 -7.72 6.59 5.07
CA LYS A 61 -7.72 7.77 5.96
C LYS A 61 -8.16 7.44 7.38
N HIS A 62 -9.18 6.59 7.52
CA HIS A 62 -9.66 6.16 8.83
C HIS A 62 -8.59 5.39 9.60
N ALA A 63 -7.95 4.40 8.95
CA ALA A 63 -6.89 3.62 9.57
C ALA A 63 -5.66 4.48 9.93
N TRP A 64 -5.28 5.41 9.05
CA TRP A 64 -4.20 6.36 9.33
C TRP A 64 -4.48 7.18 10.60
N ASN A 65 -5.65 7.83 10.66
CA ASN A 65 -6.01 8.68 11.80
C ASN A 65 -6.14 7.87 13.10
N LEU A 66 -6.57 6.60 13.01
CA LEU A 66 -6.67 5.70 14.15
C LEU A 66 -5.30 5.28 14.70
N HIS A 67 -4.35 4.96 13.81
CA HIS A 67 -3.07 4.38 14.21
C HIS A 67 -1.91 5.37 14.30
N LEU A 68 -2.00 6.51 13.60
CA LEU A 68 -0.98 7.54 13.49
C LEU A 68 -1.59 8.95 13.66
N PRO A 69 -2.31 9.22 14.77
CA PRO A 69 -3.00 10.48 14.97
C PRO A 69 -2.01 11.67 14.95
N GLY A 70 -2.38 12.73 14.24
CA GLY A 70 -1.59 13.95 14.15
C GLY A 70 -0.34 13.87 13.26
N LYS A 71 -0.08 12.71 12.63
CA LYS A 71 1.03 12.59 11.67
C LYS A 71 0.58 12.92 10.25
N GLU A 72 1.45 13.62 9.53
CA GLU A 72 1.29 13.85 8.09
C GLU A 72 1.48 12.53 7.34
N CYS A 73 0.57 12.23 6.41
CA CYS A 73 0.62 11.02 5.60
C CYS A 73 1.48 11.27 4.35
N PRO A 74 2.50 10.44 4.07
CA PRO A 74 3.38 10.63 2.91
C PRO A 74 2.73 10.16 1.58
N ALA A 75 1.46 9.80 1.59
CA ALA A 75 0.74 9.16 0.49
C ALA A 75 -0.67 9.73 0.34
N GLU A 76 -1.35 9.39 -0.75
CA GLU A 76 -2.72 9.83 -1.00
C GLU A 76 -3.69 9.14 -0.05
N PHE A 77 -4.62 9.92 0.51
CA PHE A 77 -5.71 9.37 1.31
C PHE A 77 -6.82 8.81 0.44
N GLY A 78 -7.26 7.60 0.77
CA GLY A 78 -8.46 6.97 0.25
C GLY A 78 -9.37 6.43 1.35
N SER A 79 -10.39 5.72 0.90
CA SER A 79 -11.46 5.11 1.70
C SER A 79 -11.59 3.61 1.39
N GLN A 80 -12.50 2.93 2.08
CA GLN A 80 -12.83 1.53 1.76
C GLN A 80 -13.54 1.39 0.41
N SER A 81 -14.17 2.46 -0.09
CA SER A 81 -14.72 2.48 -1.46
C SER A 81 -13.59 2.43 -2.49
N ASP A 82 -12.47 3.12 -2.25
CA ASP A 82 -11.28 3.06 -3.10
C ASP A 82 -10.66 1.67 -3.04
N ASN A 83 -10.56 1.06 -1.86
CA ASN A 83 -10.12 -0.33 -1.72
C ASN A 83 -10.93 -1.27 -2.63
N SER A 84 -12.27 -1.16 -2.54
CA SER A 84 -13.20 -1.96 -3.35
C SER A 84 -13.04 -1.68 -4.85
N HIS A 85 -12.82 -0.42 -5.23
CA HIS A 85 -12.55 -0.02 -6.61
C HIS A 85 -11.27 -0.66 -7.16
N PHE A 86 -10.16 -0.61 -6.41
CA PHE A 86 -8.91 -1.24 -6.81
C PHE A 86 -9.03 -2.76 -6.87
N MET A 87 -9.66 -3.39 -5.89
CA MET A 87 -9.90 -4.84 -5.87
C MET A 87 -10.69 -5.29 -7.09
N GLY A 88 -11.76 -4.56 -7.47
CA GLY A 88 -12.59 -4.88 -8.63
C GLY A 88 -11.93 -4.66 -9.99
N ARG A 89 -10.85 -3.88 -10.06
CA ARG A 89 -10.16 -3.52 -11.32
C ARG A 89 -8.81 -4.20 -11.52
N CYS A 90 -8.23 -4.77 -10.47
CA CYS A 90 -6.98 -5.50 -10.55
C CYS A 90 -7.23 -6.91 -11.10
N ARG A 91 -6.21 -7.48 -11.77
CA ARG A 91 -6.27 -8.88 -12.20
C ARG A 91 -5.90 -9.85 -11.09
N LYS A 92 -5.06 -9.40 -10.15
CA LYS A 92 -4.56 -10.19 -9.01
C LYS A 92 -4.46 -9.30 -7.77
N VAL A 93 -4.70 -9.91 -6.61
CA VAL A 93 -4.45 -9.30 -5.30
C VAL A 93 -3.40 -10.13 -4.57
N ILE A 94 -2.40 -9.48 -4.00
CA ILE A 94 -1.56 -10.04 -2.95
C ILE A 94 -1.97 -9.35 -1.65
N SER A 95 -2.52 -10.13 -0.71
CA SER A 95 -2.89 -9.63 0.62
C SER A 95 -1.77 -9.91 1.59
N LEU A 96 -1.28 -8.87 2.25
CA LEU A 96 -0.14 -8.87 3.15
C LEU A 96 -0.46 -8.38 4.55
#